data_AF-A0A478FR67-F1
#
_entry.id   AF-A0A478FR67-F1
#
_cell.length_a   1.000
_cell.length_b   1.000
_cell.length_c   1.000
_cell.angle_alpha   90.00
_cell.angle_beta   90.00
_cell.angle_gamma   90.00
#
_symmetry.space_group_name_H-M   'P 1'
#
loop_
_entity.id
_entity.type
_entity.pdbx_description
1 polymer ?
#
loop_
_entity_poly.entity_id
_entity_poly.type
_entity_poly.pdbx_seq_one_letter_code
_entity_poly.pdbx_strand_id
1 'polypeptide(L)'
;MSIFSTIAKAVTATGVVSGAAGVGSKIYLKNGHGFGTMDVINTTSNTLDSNTVNPTNSETTPPTDASSISQPQPTSESRTYGTELQKNKYELVDEKTDKSIIQNIMMERLDPTKDSLTFYANTRFDKSPRVDYPTKTLQASLNNENISLTLIQKPTETDAEAWRKACIDALARTVTDEVTKDKSNENKELARLREWCTIPTVDHVLRRHKLTPLSTDESDTQDTDLWKEVISGGWFKKEGDKKPWKDQSFIKGEDLKTVIGDQEEGIENKEAVTPEKINVFKKVCKAELSKAFTRDNFYLTTQFINGMADDQKPIIDPFQEAALFCVKPFKASEYVTVSLQGDVQTSVVLNQSDYCHLTKPVDGFDSWTTNNPLEGKTFWCAVRALYKAKPTGK
;
A
#
# COMPACT_ATOMS: atom_id res chain seq x y z
N MET A 1 -20.08 -65.22 -1.45
CA MET A 1 -20.73 -65.25 -0.12
C MET A 1 -20.21 -64.04 0.65
N SER A 2 -21.00 -62.97 0.84
CA SER A 2 -21.96 -62.79 1.96
C SER A 2 -21.23 -62.61 3.31
N ILE A 3 -21.41 -61.64 4.22
CA ILE A 3 -22.39 -60.56 4.49
C ILE A 3 -21.75 -59.60 5.55
N PHE A 4 -22.06 -58.30 5.45
CA PHE A 4 -22.20 -57.23 6.46
C PHE A 4 -21.69 -57.39 7.91
N SER A 5 -21.18 -56.28 8.50
CA SER A 5 -21.90 -55.55 9.57
C SER A 5 -21.24 -54.23 9.96
N THR A 6 -22.06 -53.18 9.89
CA THR A 6 -21.89 -51.82 10.38
C THR A 6 -22.11 -51.75 11.89
N ILE A 7 -21.26 -51.06 12.65
CA ILE A 7 -21.68 -50.42 13.92
C ILE A 7 -21.13 -49.00 13.97
N ALA A 8 -22.03 -48.05 13.80
CA ALA A 8 -21.89 -46.66 14.20
C ALA A 8 -21.99 -46.55 15.73
N LYS A 9 -21.14 -45.72 16.35
CA LYS A 9 -21.41 -45.14 17.66
C LYS A 9 -21.38 -43.62 17.52
N ALA A 10 -22.57 -43.04 17.52
CA ALA A 10 -22.79 -41.66 17.88
C ALA A 10 -22.52 -41.53 19.40
N VAL A 11 -21.67 -40.59 19.78
CA VAL A 11 -21.66 -40.00 21.12
C VAL A 11 -21.85 -38.50 20.94
N THR A 12 -23.08 -38.07 21.13
CA THR A 12 -23.43 -36.72 21.52
C THR A 12 -22.80 -36.44 22.89
N ALA A 13 -21.84 -35.52 22.94
CA ALA A 13 -21.44 -34.87 24.18
C ALA A 13 -21.61 -33.36 23.99
N THR A 14 -22.74 -32.86 24.48
CA THR A 14 -22.90 -31.48 24.91
C THR A 14 -21.81 -31.18 25.96
N GLY A 15 -20.82 -30.39 25.55
CA GLY A 15 -19.81 -29.84 26.45
C GLY A 15 -19.88 -28.32 26.41
N VAL A 16 -20.70 -27.74 27.30
CA VAL A 16 -20.46 -26.38 27.77
C VAL A 16 -19.23 -26.48 28.66
N VAL A 17 -18.08 -25.99 28.17
CA VAL A 17 -16.91 -25.74 29.00
C VAL A 17 -16.77 -24.24 29.12
N SER A 18 -17.37 -23.70 30.19
CA SER A 18 -16.91 -22.46 30.81
C SER A 18 -15.51 -22.72 31.37
N GLY A 19 -14.49 -22.25 30.67
CA GLY A 19 -13.11 -22.21 31.13
C GLY A 19 -12.53 -20.85 30.81
N ALA A 20 -12.66 -19.91 31.76
CA ALA A 20 -11.90 -18.69 31.73
C ALA A 20 -10.42 -19.04 31.96
N ALA A 21 -9.64 -19.03 30.89
CA ALA A 21 -8.20 -18.90 30.93
C ALA A 21 -7.79 -18.11 29.68
N GLY A 22 -7.36 -16.87 29.91
CA GLY A 22 -6.90 -15.97 28.87
C GLY A 22 -5.72 -16.56 28.12
N VAL A 23 -5.94 -16.86 26.84
CA VAL A 23 -4.91 -16.94 25.82
C VAL A 23 -5.60 -16.53 24.52
N GLY A 24 -5.30 -15.30 24.10
CA GLY A 24 -5.87 -14.70 22.89
C GLY A 24 -5.57 -15.55 21.68
N SER A 25 -6.54 -16.37 21.29
CA SER A 25 -6.51 -17.11 20.04
C SER A 25 -6.52 -16.08 18.90
N LYS A 26 -5.38 -15.93 18.21
CA LYS A 26 -5.30 -15.20 16.95
C LYS A 26 -6.23 -15.91 15.97
N ILE A 27 -7.38 -15.31 15.71
CA ILE A 27 -8.31 -15.77 14.68
C ILE A 27 -7.61 -15.55 13.34
N TYR A 28 -7.12 -16.63 12.76
CA TYR A 28 -6.58 -16.67 11.41
C TYR A 28 -7.72 -16.45 10.42
N LEU A 29 -7.72 -15.30 9.75
CA LEU A 29 -8.61 -15.05 8.62
C LEU A 29 -8.19 -15.96 7.46
N LYS A 30 -8.91 -17.09 7.32
CA LYS A 30 -8.93 -17.92 6.12
C LYS A 30 -9.25 -17.00 4.94
N ASN A 31 -8.26 -16.80 4.07
CA ASN A 31 -8.33 -16.11 2.77
C ASN A 31 -8.43 -14.57 2.78
N GLY A 32 -7.76 -13.90 3.70
CA GLY A 32 -7.46 -12.48 3.56
C GLY A 32 -6.41 -12.05 4.56
N HIS A 33 -5.13 -12.05 4.17
CA HIS A 33 -4.02 -11.59 5.01
C HIS A 33 -4.24 -10.11 5.36
N GLY A 34 -4.83 -9.83 6.52
CA GLY A 34 -5.01 -8.49 7.05
C GLY A 34 -3.67 -8.00 7.59
N PHE A 35 -3.10 -6.99 6.94
CA PHE A 35 -1.97 -6.27 7.50
C PHE A 35 -2.46 -5.49 8.72
N GLY A 36 -1.71 -5.57 9.82
CA GLY A 36 -2.05 -4.87 11.05
C GLY A 36 -2.30 -3.40 10.78
N THR A 37 -3.44 -2.91 11.27
CA THR A 37 -3.92 -1.54 11.12
C THR A 37 -2.88 -0.57 11.66
N MET A 38 -2.16 0.13 10.77
CA MET A 38 -1.35 1.29 11.17
C MET A 38 -2.24 2.52 11.07
N ASP A 39 -2.31 3.30 12.14
CA ASP A 39 -2.87 4.65 12.08
C ASP A 39 -1.97 5.54 11.24
N VAL A 40 -2.41 5.81 10.00
CA VAL A 40 -1.85 6.88 9.20
C VAL A 40 -2.52 8.16 9.73
N ILE A 41 -1.81 8.93 10.53
CA ILE A 41 -2.27 10.27 10.90
C ILE A 41 -1.86 11.18 9.74
N ASN A 42 -2.81 11.92 9.18
CA ASN A 42 -2.55 12.89 8.12
C ASN A 42 -1.76 14.09 8.70
N THR A 43 -0.46 13.93 8.91
CA THR A 43 0.45 15.04 9.25
C THR A 43 0.87 15.74 7.97
N THR A 44 -0.05 16.52 7.41
CA THR A 44 0.30 17.67 6.58
C THR A 44 -0.28 18.95 7.18
N SER A 45 0.59 19.96 7.25
CA SER A 45 0.40 21.35 7.67
C SER A 45 0.51 21.64 9.17
N ASN A 46 1.75 21.90 9.59
CA ASN A 46 2.04 22.90 10.62
C ASN A 46 1.68 24.28 10.05
N THR A 47 0.55 24.82 10.47
CA THR A 47 0.32 26.28 10.50
C THR A 47 -0.08 26.62 11.92
N LEU A 48 0.89 27.14 12.66
CA LEU A 48 0.67 27.95 13.86
C LEU A 48 -0.26 29.10 13.48
N ASP A 49 -1.40 29.20 14.14
CA ASP A 49 -1.97 30.49 14.48
C ASP A 49 -2.64 30.37 15.86
N SER A 50 -1.89 30.82 16.86
CA SER A 50 -2.38 31.25 18.15
C SER A 50 -3.31 32.44 17.95
N ASN A 51 -4.51 32.40 18.53
CA ASN A 51 -5.09 33.55 19.23
C ASN A 51 -6.26 33.12 20.11
N THR A 52 -5.92 32.86 21.37
CA THR A 52 -6.83 32.85 22.50
C THR A 52 -7.26 34.28 22.80
N VAL A 53 -8.56 34.58 22.70
CA VAL A 53 -9.16 35.75 23.34
C VAL A 53 -10.45 35.32 24.03
N ASN A 54 -10.38 35.22 25.37
CA ASN A 54 -11.54 35.32 26.25
C ASN A 54 -12.02 36.79 26.27
N PRO A 55 -13.32 37.04 26.47
CA PRO A 55 -13.67 37.65 27.76
C PRO A 55 -14.95 37.13 28.41
N THR A 56 -14.77 36.76 29.67
CA THR A 56 -15.56 37.01 30.90
C THR A 56 -16.89 37.77 30.81
N ASN A 57 -17.91 37.10 31.38
CA ASN A 57 -19.08 37.54 32.16
C ASN A 57 -19.49 39.03 32.20
N SER A 58 -20.79 39.27 32.00
CA SER A 58 -21.58 40.17 32.84
C SER A 58 -23.04 39.73 32.89
N GLU A 59 -23.53 39.53 34.11
CA GLU A 59 -24.93 39.27 34.48
C GLU A 59 -25.81 40.49 34.21
N THR A 60 -26.98 40.31 33.60
CA THR A 60 -28.23 40.94 34.06
C THR A 60 -29.46 40.27 33.42
N THR A 61 -30.47 39.98 34.24
CA THR A 61 -31.85 39.59 33.87
C THR A 61 -32.80 40.33 34.82
N PRO A 62 -34.13 40.42 34.57
CA PRO A 62 -34.94 40.37 33.34
C PRO A 62 -35.96 41.57 33.30
N PRO A 63 -37.00 41.63 32.43
CA PRO A 63 -38.19 40.78 32.55
C PRO A 63 -38.80 40.25 31.22
N THR A 64 -39.34 39.04 31.35
CA THR A 64 -40.58 38.46 30.81
C THR A 64 -41.26 39.11 29.59
N ASP A 65 -41.33 38.39 28.47
CA ASP A 65 -42.59 38.23 27.74
C ASP A 65 -42.63 36.95 26.90
N ALA A 66 -43.80 36.33 26.90
CA ALA A 66 -44.08 35.02 26.34
C ALA A 66 -44.15 35.04 24.80
N SER A 67 -43.36 34.20 24.15
CA SER A 67 -43.66 33.64 22.83
C SER A 67 -42.82 32.38 22.62
N SER A 68 -43.48 31.24 22.72
CA SER A 68 -42.97 29.92 22.39
C SER A 68 -42.63 29.83 20.90
N ILE A 69 -41.39 30.19 20.58
CA ILE A 69 -40.72 29.81 19.33
C ILE A 69 -39.95 28.53 19.66
N SER A 70 -40.45 27.41 19.16
CA SER A 70 -39.72 26.15 19.11
C SER A 70 -38.39 26.38 18.39
N GLN A 71 -37.31 26.55 19.15
CA GLN A 71 -35.95 26.49 18.62
C GLN A 71 -35.77 25.14 17.92
N PRO A 72 -35.24 25.10 16.69
CA PRO A 72 -34.76 23.85 16.14
C PRO A 72 -33.67 23.36 17.08
N GLN A 73 -33.99 22.31 17.83
CA GLN A 73 -33.02 21.54 18.57
C GLN A 73 -31.89 21.20 17.58
N PRO A 74 -30.62 21.53 17.87
CA PRO A 74 -29.53 21.17 16.97
C PRO A 74 -29.61 19.66 16.81
N THR A 75 -29.96 19.21 15.61
CA THR A 75 -29.84 17.81 15.22
C THR A 75 -28.38 17.48 15.45
N SER A 76 -28.07 16.78 16.55
CA SER A 76 -26.75 16.24 16.76
C SER A 76 -26.46 15.41 15.52
N GLU A 77 -25.57 15.87 14.66
CA GLU A 77 -25.21 15.14 13.44
C GLU A 77 -24.90 13.70 13.86
N SER A 78 -25.64 12.74 13.32
CA SER A 78 -25.49 11.36 13.74
C SER A 78 -24.05 10.94 13.47
N ARG A 79 -23.34 10.50 14.50
CA ARG A 79 -21.97 10.03 14.36
C ARG A 79 -21.95 8.76 13.52
N THR A 80 -21.28 8.81 12.37
CA THR A 80 -21.10 7.69 11.44
C THR A 80 -19.62 7.41 11.20
N TYR A 81 -19.29 6.25 10.59
CA TYR A 81 -17.92 5.98 10.15
C TYR A 81 -17.38 7.08 9.23
N GLY A 82 -18.20 7.60 8.30
CA GLY A 82 -17.83 8.69 7.41
C GLY A 82 -17.42 9.95 8.19
N THR A 83 -18.23 10.36 9.18
CA THR A 83 -17.88 11.54 10.01
C THR A 83 -16.60 11.35 10.82
N GLU A 84 -16.31 10.13 11.30
CA GLU A 84 -15.07 9.85 12.02
C GLU A 84 -13.83 9.90 11.12
N LEU A 85 -13.95 9.43 9.88
CA LEU A 85 -12.86 9.51 8.90
C LEU A 85 -12.63 10.96 8.43
N GLN A 86 -13.68 11.72 8.17
CA GLN A 86 -13.57 13.13 7.77
C GLN A 86 -12.94 14.01 8.85
N LYS A 87 -13.22 13.75 10.14
CA LYS A 87 -12.52 14.41 11.28
C LYS A 87 -11.00 14.23 11.22
N ASN A 88 -10.55 13.10 10.65
CA ASN A 88 -9.14 12.79 10.45
C ASN A 88 -8.62 13.20 9.05
N LYS A 89 -9.36 14.07 8.35
CA LYS A 89 -9.00 14.63 7.04
C LYS A 89 -8.87 13.58 5.93
N TYR A 90 -9.63 12.50 6.00
CA TYR A 90 -9.75 11.56 4.89
C TYR A 90 -10.78 12.04 3.88
N GLU A 91 -10.41 12.00 2.61
CA GLU A 91 -11.34 12.13 1.49
C GLU A 91 -12.07 10.81 1.29
N LEU A 92 -13.41 10.84 1.27
CA LEU A 92 -14.23 9.63 1.23
C LEU A 92 -14.65 9.31 -0.20
N VAL A 93 -14.85 8.02 -0.46
CA VAL A 93 -15.59 7.58 -1.64
C VAL A 93 -17.04 8.06 -1.55
N ASP A 94 -17.52 8.69 -2.61
CA ASP A 94 -18.88 9.20 -2.77
C ASP A 94 -19.46 8.84 -4.15
N GLU A 95 -20.68 9.29 -4.44
CA GLU A 95 -21.36 9.02 -5.73
C GLU A 95 -20.63 9.61 -6.95
N LYS A 96 -19.84 10.67 -6.74
CA LYS A 96 -19.12 11.39 -7.80
C LYS A 96 -17.72 10.85 -8.03
N THR A 97 -17.23 9.98 -7.14
CA THR A 97 -15.91 9.39 -7.26
C THR A 97 -15.82 8.56 -8.54
N ASP A 98 -14.83 8.91 -9.37
CA ASP A 98 -14.59 8.25 -10.66
C ASP A 98 -14.30 6.76 -10.48
N LYS A 99 -14.84 5.95 -11.39
CA LYS A 99 -14.65 4.49 -11.38
C LYS A 99 -13.17 4.09 -11.40
N SER A 100 -12.33 4.85 -12.11
CA SER A 100 -10.88 4.60 -12.17
C SER A 100 -10.21 4.75 -10.80
N ILE A 101 -10.66 5.70 -9.98
CA ILE A 101 -10.19 5.87 -8.59
C ILE A 101 -10.60 4.65 -7.76
N ILE A 102 -11.85 4.19 -7.88
CA ILE A 102 -12.33 3.00 -7.17
C ILE A 102 -11.52 1.75 -7.57
N GLN A 103 -11.27 1.56 -8.86
CA GLN A 103 -10.42 0.47 -9.35
C GLN A 103 -9.00 0.54 -8.75
N ASN A 104 -8.43 1.74 -8.60
CA ASN A 104 -7.15 1.92 -7.95
C ASN A 104 -7.22 1.57 -6.45
N ILE A 105 -8.23 2.05 -5.70
CA ILE A 105 -8.43 1.67 -4.29
C ILE A 105 -8.49 0.13 -4.15
N MET A 106 -9.22 -0.54 -5.03
CA MET A 106 -9.30 -2.01 -5.03
C MET A 106 -7.96 -2.69 -5.36
N MET A 107 -7.04 -2.00 -6.04
CA MET A 107 -5.72 -2.50 -6.46
C MET A 107 -4.55 -2.00 -5.59
N GLU A 108 -4.83 -1.26 -4.53
CA GLU A 108 -3.80 -0.60 -3.70
C GLU A 108 -2.86 -1.58 -2.99
N ARG A 109 -3.30 -2.84 -2.80
CA ARG A 109 -2.44 -3.87 -2.25
C ARG A 109 -1.45 -4.39 -3.30
N LEU A 110 -0.18 -4.06 -3.07
CA LEU A 110 0.96 -4.67 -3.72
C LEU A 110 1.18 -6.08 -3.16
N ASP A 111 0.87 -7.07 -3.97
CA ASP A 111 1.26 -8.44 -3.70
C ASP A 111 1.93 -8.99 -4.96
N PRO A 112 3.26 -8.84 -5.11
CA PRO A 112 3.99 -9.28 -6.30
C PRO A 112 4.00 -10.81 -6.47
N THR A 113 3.52 -11.54 -5.45
CA THR A 113 3.63 -12.99 -5.32
C THR A 113 2.44 -13.72 -5.95
N LYS A 114 1.39 -12.98 -6.32
CA LYS A 114 0.14 -13.53 -6.80
C LYS A 114 -0.02 -13.40 -8.29
N ASP A 115 -0.19 -14.53 -8.94
CA ASP A 115 -0.60 -14.60 -10.35
C ASP A 115 -2.14 -14.58 -10.51
N SER A 116 -2.90 -14.61 -9.40
CA SER A 116 -4.35 -14.45 -9.39
C SER A 116 -4.83 -13.86 -8.06
N LEU A 117 -5.97 -13.16 -8.07
CA LEU A 117 -6.52 -12.54 -6.88
C LEU A 117 -8.05 -12.57 -6.90
N THR A 118 -8.61 -12.95 -5.76
CA THR A 118 -10.04 -12.82 -5.47
C THR A 118 -10.19 -12.17 -4.11
N PHE A 119 -11.02 -11.14 -4.03
CA PHE A 119 -11.58 -10.67 -2.76
C PHE A 119 -12.91 -11.37 -2.54
N TYR A 120 -13.04 -12.05 -1.41
CA TYR A 120 -14.30 -12.69 -1.03
C TYR A 120 -15.22 -11.68 -0.35
N ALA A 121 -16.53 -11.88 -0.49
CA ALA A 121 -17.52 -10.99 0.12
C ALA A 121 -17.35 -10.91 1.65
N ASN A 122 -17.60 -9.73 2.23
CA ASN A 122 -17.50 -9.42 3.66
C ASN A 122 -16.08 -9.58 4.26
N THR A 123 -15.02 -9.58 3.45
CA THR A 123 -13.64 -9.78 3.94
C THR A 123 -12.81 -8.51 4.04
N ARG A 124 -13.07 -7.49 3.22
CA ARG A 124 -12.34 -6.21 3.27
C ARG A 124 -12.95 -5.26 4.28
N PHE A 125 -14.27 -5.14 4.24
CA PHE A 125 -15.12 -4.49 5.24
C PHE A 125 -16.48 -5.19 5.23
N ASP A 126 -17.32 -4.93 6.22
CA ASP A 126 -18.65 -5.51 6.30
C ASP A 126 -19.47 -5.14 5.06
N LYS A 127 -20.10 -6.14 4.43
CA LYS A 127 -20.81 -6.00 3.13
C LYS A 127 -19.95 -5.64 1.93
N SER A 128 -18.62 -5.66 2.02
CA SER A 128 -17.76 -5.57 0.83
C SER A 128 -18.11 -6.68 -0.18
N PRO A 129 -18.20 -6.37 -1.49
CA PRO A 129 -18.59 -7.36 -2.49
C PRO A 129 -17.45 -8.34 -2.79
N ARG A 130 -17.79 -9.45 -3.44
CA ARG A 130 -16.81 -10.33 -4.06
C ARG A 130 -16.25 -9.64 -5.31
N VAL A 131 -14.94 -9.76 -5.53
CA VAL A 131 -14.25 -9.22 -6.71
C VAL A 131 -13.26 -10.27 -7.20
N ASP A 132 -13.41 -10.70 -8.45
CA ASP A 132 -12.46 -11.60 -9.11
C ASP A 132 -11.61 -10.77 -10.08
N TYR A 133 -10.29 -10.74 -9.87
CA TYR A 133 -9.42 -9.88 -10.66
C TYR A 133 -8.98 -10.59 -11.95
N PRO A 134 -9.11 -9.93 -13.11
CA PRO A 134 -8.59 -10.46 -14.35
C PRO A 134 -7.06 -10.50 -14.33
N THR A 135 -6.47 -11.30 -15.22
CA THR A 135 -5.01 -11.41 -15.37
C THR A 135 -4.62 -11.23 -16.82
N LYS A 136 -3.40 -10.74 -17.06
CA LYS A 136 -2.79 -10.58 -18.38
C LYS A 136 -1.34 -11.05 -18.32
N THR A 137 -0.91 -11.87 -19.27
CA THR A 137 0.51 -12.24 -19.41
C THR A 137 1.17 -11.37 -20.45
N LEU A 138 2.26 -10.71 -20.06
CA LEU A 138 3.15 -9.97 -20.95
C LEU A 138 4.33 -10.84 -21.36
N GLN A 139 4.84 -10.62 -22.56
CA GLN A 139 5.97 -11.35 -23.15
C GLN A 139 6.99 -10.35 -23.68
N ALA A 140 8.27 -10.59 -23.42
CA ALA A 140 9.38 -9.78 -23.90
C ALA A 140 10.59 -10.66 -24.28
N SER A 141 11.37 -10.22 -25.26
CA SER A 141 12.65 -10.85 -25.60
C SER A 141 13.80 -10.04 -24.99
N LEU A 142 14.49 -10.62 -24.00
CA LEU A 142 15.62 -10.00 -23.31
C LEU A 142 16.85 -10.88 -23.47
N ASN A 143 17.95 -10.35 -24.01
CA ASN A 143 19.20 -11.11 -24.22
C ASN A 143 19.02 -12.42 -25.01
N ASN A 144 18.13 -12.42 -26.01
CA ASN A 144 17.71 -13.59 -26.80
C ASN A 144 16.94 -14.68 -26.02
N GLU A 145 16.45 -14.37 -24.82
CA GLU A 145 15.56 -15.22 -24.04
C GLU A 145 14.14 -14.66 -24.04
N ASN A 146 13.16 -15.55 -24.18
CA ASN A 146 11.75 -15.20 -24.06
C ASN A 146 11.34 -15.22 -22.59
N ILE A 147 10.99 -14.04 -22.09
CA ILE A 147 10.63 -13.80 -20.70
C ILE A 147 9.16 -13.41 -20.62
N SER A 148 8.48 -13.94 -19.62
CA SER A 148 7.05 -13.75 -19.40
C SER A 148 6.76 -13.19 -18.02
N LEU A 149 5.65 -12.46 -17.90
CA LEU A 149 5.18 -11.92 -16.63
C LEU A 149 3.66 -11.89 -16.59
N THR A 150 3.07 -12.60 -15.64
CA THR A 150 1.62 -12.58 -15.41
C THR A 150 1.25 -11.50 -14.41
N LEU A 151 0.32 -10.64 -14.79
CA LEU A 151 -0.10 -9.47 -14.05
C LEU A 151 -1.57 -9.54 -13.68
N ILE A 152 -1.88 -9.17 -12.44
CA ILE A 152 -3.25 -8.86 -12.02
C ILE A 152 -3.65 -7.54 -12.68
N GLN A 153 -4.83 -7.52 -13.30
CA GLN A 153 -5.42 -6.36 -13.96
C GLN A 153 -6.43 -5.67 -13.04
N LYS A 154 -6.74 -4.40 -13.33
CA LYS A 154 -7.80 -3.67 -12.63
C LYS A 154 -9.13 -4.45 -12.70
N PRO A 155 -9.93 -4.42 -11.62
CA PRO A 155 -11.26 -5.04 -11.65
C PRO A 155 -12.18 -4.32 -12.64
N THR A 156 -13.29 -4.94 -13.02
CA THR A 156 -14.18 -4.38 -14.03
C THR A 156 -14.89 -3.12 -13.54
N GLU A 157 -15.47 -2.33 -14.44
CA GLU A 157 -16.29 -1.18 -14.04
C GLU A 157 -17.52 -1.60 -13.20
N THR A 158 -18.06 -2.80 -13.44
CA THR A 158 -19.18 -3.34 -12.66
C THR A 158 -18.75 -3.63 -11.22
N ASP A 159 -17.55 -4.17 -11.03
CA ASP A 159 -16.98 -4.40 -9.69
C ASP A 159 -16.76 -3.06 -8.97
N ALA A 160 -16.23 -2.05 -9.68
CA ALA A 160 -16.01 -0.72 -9.14
C ALA A 160 -17.31 -0.05 -8.67
N GLU A 161 -18.39 -0.18 -9.45
CA GLU A 161 -19.70 0.35 -9.06
C GLU A 161 -20.25 -0.33 -7.80
N ALA A 162 -20.20 -1.66 -7.76
CA ALA A 162 -20.64 -2.42 -6.60
C ALA A 162 -19.83 -2.07 -5.34
N TRP A 163 -18.52 -1.88 -5.50
CA TRP A 163 -17.62 -1.47 -4.43
C TRP A 163 -17.96 -0.07 -3.91
N ARG A 164 -18.14 0.90 -4.81
CA ARG A 164 -18.51 2.28 -4.47
C ARG A 164 -19.79 2.33 -3.66
N LYS A 165 -20.83 1.63 -4.10
CA LYS A 165 -22.10 1.55 -3.37
C LYS A 165 -21.91 0.94 -1.97
N ALA A 166 -21.16 -0.16 -1.87
CA ALA A 166 -20.88 -0.78 -0.58
C ALA A 166 -20.11 0.16 0.35
N CYS A 167 -19.19 0.97 -0.17
CA CYS A 167 -18.49 1.99 0.61
C CYS A 167 -19.43 3.08 1.12
N ILE A 168 -20.26 3.67 0.25
CA ILE A 168 -21.22 4.70 0.64
C ILE A 168 -22.16 4.17 1.74
N ASP A 169 -22.72 2.98 1.54
CA ASP A 169 -23.61 2.32 2.50
C ASP A 169 -22.89 2.07 3.84
N ALA A 170 -21.62 1.63 3.81
CA ALA A 170 -20.86 1.36 5.02
C ALA A 170 -20.47 2.64 5.77
N LEU A 171 -20.05 3.68 5.06
CA LEU A 171 -19.67 4.99 5.61
C LEU A 171 -20.84 5.69 6.29
N ALA A 172 -22.07 5.48 5.80
CA ALA A 172 -23.29 6.06 6.36
C ALA A 172 -23.78 5.37 7.66
N ARG A 173 -23.18 4.25 8.08
CA ARG A 173 -23.61 3.54 9.29
C ARG A 173 -23.22 4.32 10.54
N THR A 174 -24.16 4.41 11.47
CA THR A 174 -23.96 5.03 12.77
C THR A 174 -22.99 4.21 13.63
N VAL A 175 -22.22 4.90 14.46
CA VAL A 175 -21.23 4.30 15.36
C VAL A 175 -21.44 4.78 16.80
N THR A 176 -20.95 4.00 17.74
CA THR A 176 -20.95 4.33 19.17
C THR A 176 -19.58 4.86 19.61
N ASP A 177 -19.39 5.06 20.91
CA ASP A 177 -18.08 5.37 21.48
C ASP A 177 -17.09 4.20 21.40
N GLU A 178 -17.52 3.01 20.97
CA GLU A 178 -16.59 1.90 20.73
C GLU A 178 -15.62 2.18 19.58
N VAL A 179 -15.99 3.02 18.61
CA VAL A 179 -15.14 3.35 17.45
C VAL A 179 -13.77 3.92 17.83
N THR A 180 -13.65 4.56 19.00
CA THR A 180 -12.38 5.12 19.53
C THR A 180 -11.60 4.16 20.40
N LYS A 181 -12.19 3.01 20.79
CA LYS A 181 -11.54 2.01 21.63
C LYS A 181 -10.68 1.09 20.79
N ASP A 182 -9.37 1.07 21.05
CA ASP A 182 -8.42 0.19 20.37
C ASP A 182 -8.92 -1.27 20.35
N LYS A 183 -8.86 -1.90 19.17
CA LYS A 183 -9.27 -3.29 18.91
C LYS A 183 -10.76 -3.61 19.08
N SER A 184 -11.63 -2.64 19.33
CA SER A 184 -13.09 -2.86 19.25
C SER A 184 -13.50 -3.27 17.83
N ASN A 185 -14.70 -3.85 17.70
CA ASN A 185 -15.20 -4.21 16.37
C ASN A 185 -15.44 -2.97 15.50
N GLU A 186 -15.99 -1.90 16.08
CA GLU A 186 -16.18 -0.64 15.37
C GLU A 186 -14.85 0.01 14.98
N ASN A 187 -13.83 -0.03 15.84
CA ASN A 187 -12.51 0.52 15.52
C ASN A 187 -11.81 -0.26 14.41
N LYS A 188 -11.88 -1.60 14.44
CA LYS A 188 -11.38 -2.45 13.34
C LYS A 188 -12.09 -2.18 12.03
N GLU A 189 -13.40 -1.97 12.08
CA GLU A 189 -14.19 -1.65 10.90
C GLU A 189 -13.88 -0.25 10.36
N LEU A 190 -13.73 0.76 11.23
CA LEU A 190 -13.26 2.09 10.85
C LEU A 190 -11.90 2.01 10.14
N ALA A 191 -10.96 1.20 10.67
CA ALA A 191 -9.65 1.03 10.06
C ALA A 191 -9.71 0.35 8.68
N ARG A 192 -10.67 -0.56 8.47
CA ARG A 192 -10.93 -1.17 7.16
C ARG A 192 -11.56 -0.17 6.18
N LEU A 193 -12.56 0.59 6.61
CA LEU A 193 -13.19 1.62 5.78
C LEU A 193 -12.21 2.74 5.42
N ARG A 194 -11.30 3.08 6.34
CA ARG A 194 -10.16 3.94 6.03
C ARG A 194 -9.31 3.39 4.90
N GLU A 195 -9.01 2.10 4.91
CA GLU A 195 -8.21 1.47 3.85
C GLU A 195 -8.98 1.46 2.52
N TRP A 196 -10.24 1.00 2.53
CA TRP A 196 -10.94 0.58 1.31
C TRP A 196 -12.01 1.55 0.78
N CYS A 197 -12.35 2.59 1.53
CA CYS A 197 -13.43 3.53 1.22
C CYS A 197 -13.01 5.01 1.37
N THR A 198 -11.69 5.26 1.38
CA THR A 198 -11.12 6.61 1.25
C THR A 198 -10.30 6.70 -0.02
N ILE A 199 -10.12 7.90 -0.56
CA ILE A 199 -9.27 8.16 -1.72
C ILE A 199 -7.83 8.33 -1.21
N PRO A 200 -6.90 7.39 -1.47
CA PRO A 200 -5.57 7.46 -0.92
C PRO A 200 -4.63 8.24 -1.84
N THR A 201 -3.63 8.89 -1.24
CA THR A 201 -2.44 9.38 -1.95
C THR A 201 -1.40 8.27 -2.08
N VAL A 202 -0.36 8.50 -2.88
CA VAL A 202 0.81 7.61 -2.95
C VAL A 202 1.43 7.41 -1.55
N ASP A 203 1.59 8.47 -0.75
CA ASP A 203 2.09 8.37 0.64
C ASP A 203 1.23 7.42 1.50
N HIS A 204 -0.10 7.56 1.43
CA HIS A 204 -1.02 6.70 2.18
C HIS A 204 -0.82 5.22 1.82
N VAL A 205 -0.71 4.90 0.52
CA VAL A 205 -0.53 3.51 0.07
C VAL A 205 0.85 2.97 0.48
N LEU A 206 1.93 3.73 0.34
CA LEU A 206 3.27 3.30 0.79
C LEU A 206 3.28 2.95 2.29
N ARG A 207 2.66 3.79 3.13
CA ARG A 207 2.57 3.53 4.58
C ARG A 207 1.72 2.30 4.92
N ARG A 208 0.64 2.05 4.18
CA ARG A 208 -0.15 0.80 4.30
C ARG A 208 0.71 -0.43 4.04
N HIS A 209 1.70 -0.30 3.14
CA HIS A 209 2.72 -1.31 2.83
C HIS A 209 3.92 -1.34 3.76
N LYS A 210 3.88 -0.61 4.88
CA LYS A 210 4.95 -0.49 5.88
C LYS A 210 6.23 0.14 5.37
N LEU A 211 6.20 0.69 4.15
CA LEU A 211 7.27 1.53 3.65
C LEU A 211 7.18 2.89 4.36
N THR A 212 8.33 3.45 4.69
CA THR A 212 8.40 4.74 5.41
C THR A 212 8.91 5.80 4.46
N PRO A 213 8.04 6.69 3.93
CA PRO A 213 8.47 7.81 3.12
C PRO A 213 9.48 8.69 3.86
N LEU A 214 10.52 9.10 3.16
CA LEU A 214 11.51 10.06 3.64
C LEU A 214 10.93 11.47 3.63
N SER A 215 11.43 12.33 4.52
CA SER A 215 11.08 13.74 4.55
C SER A 215 11.50 14.43 3.26
N THR A 216 10.53 15.06 2.61
CA THR A 216 10.70 15.84 1.38
C THR A 216 10.74 17.35 1.65
N ASP A 217 10.81 17.78 2.90
CA ASP A 217 11.06 19.18 3.25
C ASP A 217 12.52 19.51 2.96
N GLU A 218 12.77 20.51 2.11
CA GLU A 218 14.12 20.94 1.75
C GLU A 218 14.93 21.44 2.95
N SER A 219 14.25 22.01 3.95
CA SER A 219 14.87 22.50 5.19
C SER A 219 15.20 21.40 6.20
N ASP A 220 14.60 20.22 6.05
CA ASP A 220 14.82 19.09 6.96
C ASP A 220 16.09 18.32 6.60
N THR A 221 17.00 18.20 7.57
CA THR A 221 18.27 17.49 7.42
C THR A 221 18.29 16.13 8.13
N GLN A 222 17.22 15.74 8.84
CA GLN A 222 17.18 14.50 9.63
C GLN A 222 17.35 13.24 8.77
N ASP A 223 16.79 13.25 7.56
CA ASP A 223 16.86 12.12 6.63
C ASP A 223 18.05 12.20 5.66
N THR A 224 19.02 13.10 5.86
CA THR A 224 20.14 13.31 4.90
C THR A 224 20.91 12.02 4.61
N ASP A 225 21.30 11.27 5.64
CA ASP A 225 22.08 10.04 5.45
C ASP A 225 21.25 8.92 4.79
N LEU A 226 19.94 8.90 5.06
CA LEU A 226 19.02 7.96 4.40
C LEU A 226 18.82 8.33 2.92
N TRP A 227 18.72 9.62 2.61
CA TRP A 227 18.71 10.09 1.23
C TRP A 227 19.99 9.69 0.49
N LYS A 228 21.16 9.87 1.11
CA LYS A 228 22.43 9.41 0.54
C LYS A 228 22.41 7.91 0.25
N GLU A 229 21.88 7.10 1.17
CA GLU A 229 21.76 5.67 0.98
C GLU A 229 20.84 5.27 -0.17
N VAL A 230 19.67 5.89 -0.28
CA VAL A 230 18.73 5.64 -1.39
C VAL A 230 19.38 6.00 -2.73
N ILE A 231 19.98 7.19 -2.81
CA ILE A 231 20.56 7.72 -4.04
C ILE A 231 21.79 6.92 -4.48
N SER A 232 22.63 6.48 -3.53
CA SER A 232 23.86 5.74 -3.81
C SER A 232 23.67 4.22 -3.91
N GLY A 233 22.46 3.67 -3.79
CA GLY A 233 22.22 2.23 -3.71
C GLY A 233 22.74 1.47 -4.94
N GLY A 234 22.22 1.82 -6.12
CA GLY A 234 22.76 1.29 -7.38
C GLY A 234 22.06 1.76 -8.65
N TRP A 235 20.82 2.28 -8.55
CA TRP A 235 20.08 2.77 -9.72
C TRP A 235 20.80 3.88 -10.48
N PHE A 236 21.62 4.67 -9.80
CA PHE A 236 22.39 5.77 -10.39
C PHE A 236 23.90 5.47 -10.43
N LYS A 237 24.30 4.22 -10.20
CA LYS A 237 25.70 3.77 -10.24
C LYS A 237 26.03 3.14 -11.58
N LYS A 238 27.18 3.50 -12.16
CA LYS A 238 27.65 2.92 -13.42
C LYS A 238 28.33 1.58 -13.14
N GLU A 239 27.93 0.53 -13.85
CA GLU A 239 28.49 -0.82 -13.70
C GLU A 239 29.06 -1.30 -15.04
N GLY A 240 30.34 -1.00 -15.29
CA GLY A 240 30.94 -1.20 -16.61
C GLY A 240 30.19 -0.39 -17.67
N ASP A 241 29.60 -1.09 -18.65
CA ASP A 241 28.79 -0.49 -19.70
C ASP A 241 27.30 -0.34 -19.32
N LYS A 242 26.85 -1.01 -18.24
CA LYS A 242 25.46 -0.92 -17.80
C LYS A 242 25.23 0.39 -17.05
N LYS A 243 24.13 1.05 -17.44
CA LYS A 243 23.65 2.32 -16.89
C LYS A 243 22.23 2.12 -16.34
N PRO A 244 22.05 1.61 -15.11
CA PRO A 244 20.74 1.25 -14.55
C PRO A 244 19.74 2.42 -14.52
N TRP A 245 20.21 3.67 -14.50
CA TRP A 245 19.36 4.86 -14.54
C TRP A 245 18.60 5.02 -15.87
N LYS A 246 18.95 4.24 -16.91
CA LYS A 246 18.19 4.15 -18.16
C LYS A 246 16.97 3.23 -18.06
N ASP A 247 16.87 2.44 -16.99
CA ASP A 247 15.81 1.46 -16.77
C ASP A 247 14.71 1.97 -15.81
N GLN A 248 14.76 3.25 -15.42
CA GLN A 248 13.80 3.96 -14.58
C GLN A 248 13.24 5.21 -15.30
N SER A 249 12.09 5.73 -14.87
CA SER A 249 11.43 6.91 -15.46
C SER A 249 11.18 8.06 -14.47
N PHE A 250 11.53 7.86 -13.21
CA PHE A 250 11.29 8.75 -12.08
C PHE A 250 12.10 10.05 -12.17
N ILE A 251 13.41 9.93 -12.41
CA ILE A 251 14.34 11.06 -12.55
C ILE A 251 14.73 11.18 -14.02
N LYS A 252 14.46 12.33 -14.64
CA LYS A 252 14.60 12.53 -16.11
C LYS A 252 15.11 13.93 -16.47
N GLY A 253 15.57 14.10 -17.70
CA GLY A 253 15.96 15.41 -18.23
C GLY A 253 17.11 16.04 -17.44
N GLU A 254 16.98 17.34 -17.15
CA GLU A 254 17.99 18.09 -16.38
C GLU A 254 18.14 17.60 -14.93
N ASP A 255 17.06 17.09 -14.33
CA ASP A 255 17.13 16.46 -12.99
C ASP A 255 18.03 15.23 -13.03
N LEU A 256 17.95 14.41 -14.09
CA LEU A 256 18.82 13.25 -14.26
C LEU A 256 20.28 13.65 -14.46
N LYS A 257 20.55 14.65 -15.32
CA LYS A 257 21.91 15.17 -15.51
C LYS A 257 22.51 15.70 -14.20
N THR A 258 21.70 16.37 -13.37
CA THR A 258 22.13 16.82 -12.04
C THR A 258 22.57 15.66 -11.15
N VAL A 259 21.87 14.53 -11.23
CA VAL A 259 22.12 13.35 -10.39
C VAL A 259 23.34 12.55 -10.87
N ILE A 260 23.44 12.27 -12.17
CA ILE A 260 24.51 11.42 -12.75
C ILE A 260 25.72 12.20 -13.28
N GLY A 261 25.62 13.53 -13.32
CA GLY A 261 26.63 14.43 -13.88
C GLY A 261 26.58 14.57 -15.41
N ASP A 262 27.19 15.65 -15.92
CA ASP A 262 27.17 16.01 -17.34
C ASP A 262 27.89 14.99 -18.24
N GLN A 263 28.82 14.22 -17.68
CA GLN A 263 29.58 13.18 -18.40
C GLN A 263 28.98 11.78 -18.20
N GLU A 264 27.78 11.69 -17.60
CA GLU A 264 27.12 10.44 -17.22
C GLU A 264 28.02 9.50 -16.40
N GLU A 265 28.79 10.07 -15.46
CA GLU A 265 29.68 9.35 -14.56
C GLU A 265 28.91 8.49 -13.54
N GLY A 266 27.73 8.93 -13.13
CA GLY A 266 26.90 8.27 -12.12
C GLY A 266 27.32 8.59 -10.68
N ILE A 267 26.91 7.74 -9.74
CA ILE A 267 27.14 7.87 -8.30
C ILE A 267 27.89 6.66 -7.81
N GLU A 268 29.15 6.85 -7.41
CA GLU A 268 30.02 5.75 -7.00
C GLU A 268 29.75 5.27 -5.57
N ASN A 269 29.44 6.20 -4.67
CA ASN A 269 29.29 5.97 -3.22
C ASN A 269 28.40 7.05 -2.57
N LYS A 270 28.19 6.93 -1.24
CA LYS A 270 27.36 7.86 -0.45
C LYS A 270 27.96 9.26 -0.40
N GLU A 271 29.28 9.39 -0.44
CA GLU A 271 30.02 10.65 -0.37
C GLU A 271 29.84 11.49 -1.64
N ALA A 272 29.63 10.85 -2.79
CA ALA A 272 29.33 11.50 -4.07
C ALA A 272 27.91 12.07 -4.18
N VAL A 273 27.08 11.88 -3.14
CA VAL A 273 25.71 12.40 -3.07
C VAL A 273 25.72 13.77 -2.38
N THR A 274 25.60 14.82 -3.19
CA THR A 274 25.59 16.22 -2.74
C THR A 274 24.19 16.69 -2.33
N PRO A 275 24.06 17.81 -1.59
CA PRO A 275 22.76 18.39 -1.26
C PRO A 275 21.89 18.70 -2.49
N GLU A 276 22.49 19.12 -3.60
CA GLU A 276 21.79 19.40 -4.85
C GLU A 276 21.11 18.14 -5.41
N LYS A 277 21.82 17.00 -5.38
CA LYS A 277 21.26 15.70 -5.79
C LYS A 277 20.12 15.28 -4.86
N ILE A 278 20.25 15.49 -3.55
CA ILE A 278 19.19 15.20 -2.58
C ILE A 278 17.95 16.06 -2.85
N ASN A 279 18.13 17.35 -3.14
CA ASN A 279 17.02 18.26 -3.40
C ASN A 279 16.23 17.89 -4.67
N VAL A 280 16.89 17.35 -5.71
CA VAL A 280 16.20 16.76 -6.87
C VAL A 280 15.24 15.66 -6.42
N PHE A 281 15.70 14.71 -5.60
CA PHE A 281 14.86 13.62 -5.10
C PHE A 281 13.74 14.12 -4.20
N LYS A 282 14.03 15.03 -3.25
CA LYS A 282 13.00 15.62 -2.39
C LYS A 282 11.89 16.28 -3.20
N LYS A 283 12.24 17.06 -4.22
CA LYS A 283 11.29 17.74 -5.12
C LYS A 283 10.41 16.74 -5.87
N VAL A 284 11.01 15.73 -6.51
CA VAL A 284 10.27 14.72 -7.28
C VAL A 284 9.38 13.88 -6.35
N CYS A 285 9.92 13.42 -5.22
CA CYS A 285 9.18 12.65 -4.23
C CYS A 285 8.03 13.46 -3.62
N LYS A 286 8.21 14.74 -3.31
CA LYS A 286 7.12 15.61 -2.81
C LYS A 286 5.96 15.69 -3.80
N ALA A 287 6.28 15.84 -5.08
CA ALA A 287 5.30 15.89 -6.14
C ALA A 287 4.60 14.55 -6.35
N GLU A 288 5.30 13.42 -6.23
CA GLU A 288 4.69 12.10 -6.41
C GLU A 288 3.86 11.65 -5.20
N LEU A 289 4.40 11.79 -3.99
CA LEU A 289 3.77 11.35 -2.73
C LEU A 289 2.41 12.02 -2.48
N SER A 290 2.22 13.24 -3.00
CA SER A 290 0.98 14.02 -2.86
C SER A 290 -0.09 13.71 -3.92
N LYS A 291 0.24 12.96 -4.98
CA LYS A 291 -0.74 12.57 -5.99
C LYS A 291 -1.73 11.57 -5.45
N ALA A 292 -2.95 11.60 -5.99
CA ALA A 292 -3.90 10.51 -5.84
C ALA A 292 -3.26 9.21 -6.35
N PHE A 293 -3.46 8.12 -5.59
CA PHE A 293 -2.91 6.83 -5.96
C PHE A 293 -3.52 6.34 -7.26
N THR A 294 -2.63 6.02 -8.20
CA THR A 294 -2.98 5.32 -9.43
C THR A 294 -2.03 4.16 -9.59
N ARG A 295 -2.55 3.05 -10.13
CA ARG A 295 -1.73 1.88 -10.44
C ARG A 295 -2.14 1.33 -11.78
N ASP A 296 -1.27 1.48 -12.77
CA ASP A 296 -1.60 1.05 -14.12
C ASP A 296 -1.06 -0.35 -14.39
N ASN A 297 0.07 -0.72 -13.80
CA ASN A 297 0.69 -2.02 -14.01
C ASN A 297 1.39 -2.55 -12.74
N PHE A 298 1.86 -3.78 -12.81
CA PHE A 298 2.96 -4.20 -11.95
C PHE A 298 4.26 -3.52 -12.41
N TYR A 299 5.28 -3.46 -11.56
CA TYR A 299 6.52 -2.81 -11.96
C TYR A 299 7.18 -3.53 -13.15
N LEU A 300 7.32 -2.81 -14.26
CA LEU A 300 8.07 -3.19 -15.44
C LEU A 300 9.24 -2.21 -15.59
N THR A 301 10.45 -2.68 -15.83
CA THR A 301 11.56 -1.78 -16.21
C THR A 301 11.42 -1.33 -17.66
N THR A 302 12.08 -0.22 -18.01
CA THR A 302 12.20 0.22 -19.40
C THR A 302 12.78 -0.90 -20.28
N GLN A 303 13.73 -1.68 -19.76
CA GLN A 303 14.31 -2.83 -20.47
C GLN A 303 13.25 -3.86 -20.87
N PHE A 304 12.39 -4.28 -19.94
CA PHE A 304 11.30 -5.23 -20.24
C PHE A 304 10.33 -4.66 -21.28
N ILE A 305 9.88 -3.42 -21.06
CA ILE A 305 8.94 -2.72 -21.94
C ILE A 305 9.51 -2.61 -23.36
N ASN A 306 10.79 -2.26 -23.49
CA ASN A 306 11.47 -2.17 -24.79
C ASN A 306 11.58 -3.52 -25.49
N GLY A 307 11.75 -4.62 -24.74
CA GLY A 307 11.80 -5.99 -25.25
C GLY A 307 10.45 -6.56 -25.69
N MET A 308 9.33 -5.88 -25.39
CA MET A 308 8.01 -6.26 -25.89
C MET A 308 7.86 -5.94 -27.38
N ALA A 309 7.22 -6.84 -28.12
CA ALA A 309 6.87 -6.65 -29.54
C ALA A 309 5.55 -5.89 -29.75
N ASP A 310 4.79 -5.63 -28.68
CA ASP A 310 3.51 -4.91 -28.72
C ASP A 310 3.73 -3.42 -29.03
N ASP A 311 2.85 -2.83 -29.86
CA ASP A 311 2.85 -1.40 -30.17
C ASP A 311 2.24 -0.57 -29.02
N GLN A 312 1.39 -1.18 -28.19
CA GLN A 312 0.79 -0.56 -27.00
C GLN A 312 1.57 -0.92 -25.74
N LYS A 313 2.80 -0.42 -25.68
CA LYS A 313 3.71 -0.65 -24.56
C LYS A 313 3.18 0.01 -23.28
N PRO A 314 3.15 -0.71 -22.14
CA PRO A 314 2.81 -0.10 -20.86
C PRO A 314 3.88 0.92 -20.44
N ILE A 315 3.48 1.88 -19.62
CA ILE A 315 4.41 2.79 -18.95
C ILE A 315 4.83 2.21 -17.59
N ILE A 316 6.00 2.65 -17.11
CA ILE A 316 6.45 2.35 -15.75
C ILE A 316 5.48 3.02 -14.78
N ASP A 317 5.08 2.28 -13.76
CA ASP A 317 4.15 2.74 -12.73
C ASP A 317 4.87 3.69 -11.75
N PRO A 318 4.48 4.99 -11.69
CA PRO A 318 5.18 5.98 -10.87
C PRO A 318 5.13 5.67 -9.37
N PHE A 319 4.05 5.05 -8.89
CA PHE A 319 3.92 4.69 -7.49
C PHE A 319 4.97 3.64 -7.09
N GLN A 320 5.27 2.70 -7.99
CA GLN A 320 6.30 1.70 -7.75
C GLN A 320 7.69 2.34 -7.69
N GLU A 321 7.98 3.34 -8.52
CA GLU A 321 9.25 4.07 -8.46
C GLU A 321 9.34 4.93 -7.19
N ALA A 322 8.24 5.53 -6.74
CA ALA A 322 8.20 6.20 -5.44
C ALA A 322 8.52 5.22 -4.28
N ALA A 323 8.09 3.97 -4.38
CA ALA A 323 8.46 2.92 -3.42
C ALA A 323 9.94 2.52 -3.47
N LEU A 324 10.66 2.80 -4.57
CA LEU A 324 12.10 2.56 -4.68
C LEU A 324 12.92 3.77 -4.20
N PHE A 325 12.46 4.98 -4.54
CA PHE A 325 13.26 6.20 -4.43
C PHE A 325 12.85 7.18 -3.33
N CYS A 326 11.65 7.05 -2.76
CA CYS A 326 11.12 8.03 -1.81
C CYS A 326 10.98 7.49 -0.39
N VAL A 327 11.45 6.28 -0.12
CA VAL A 327 11.26 5.59 1.17
C VAL A 327 12.59 5.18 1.77
N LYS A 328 12.61 5.00 3.10
CA LYS A 328 13.74 4.37 3.79
C LYS A 328 14.06 3.03 3.14
N PRO A 329 15.35 2.70 2.91
CA PRO A 329 15.75 1.41 2.38
C PRO A 329 15.08 0.27 3.14
N PHE A 330 14.37 -0.59 2.41
CA PHE A 330 13.57 -1.65 2.98
C PHE A 330 13.99 -2.98 2.37
N LYS A 331 14.28 -3.99 3.20
CA LYS A 331 14.71 -5.31 2.71
C LYS A 331 13.54 -6.13 2.18
N ALA A 332 13.77 -6.90 1.12
CA ALA A 332 12.72 -7.73 0.55
C ALA A 332 12.27 -8.83 1.53
N SER A 333 13.19 -9.41 2.30
CA SER A 333 12.90 -10.37 3.38
C SER A 333 12.06 -9.74 4.50
N GLU A 334 12.36 -8.50 4.88
CA GLU A 334 11.56 -7.74 5.83
C GLU A 334 10.16 -7.47 5.27
N TYR A 335 10.04 -7.15 3.98
CA TYR A 335 8.74 -6.86 3.38
C TYR A 335 7.88 -8.11 3.32
N VAL A 336 8.47 -9.27 3.02
CA VAL A 336 7.79 -10.56 3.08
C VAL A 336 7.24 -10.83 4.49
N THR A 337 8.00 -10.54 5.54
CA THR A 337 7.64 -10.91 6.92
C THR A 337 6.75 -9.88 7.63
N VAL A 338 7.04 -8.59 7.47
CA VAL A 338 6.36 -7.47 8.16
C VAL A 338 5.15 -7.02 7.36
N SER A 339 5.34 -6.79 6.05
CA SER A 339 4.26 -6.39 5.15
C SER A 339 3.46 -7.64 4.82
N LEU A 340 3.93 -8.57 3.98
CA LEU A 340 3.12 -9.71 3.49
C LEU A 340 2.75 -10.76 4.54
N GLN A 341 3.36 -10.72 5.73
CA GLN A 341 3.20 -11.73 6.80
C GLN A 341 3.48 -13.17 6.37
N GLY A 342 4.27 -13.36 5.30
CA GLY A 342 4.73 -14.66 4.82
C GLY A 342 5.95 -15.17 5.58
N ASP A 343 6.52 -16.24 5.05
CA ASP A 343 7.84 -16.75 5.40
C ASP A 343 8.83 -16.44 4.25
N VAL A 344 10.12 -16.38 4.56
CA VAL A 344 11.18 -16.11 3.57
C VAL A 344 11.76 -17.44 3.07
N GLN A 345 11.82 -17.62 1.75
CA GLN A 345 12.51 -18.73 1.10
C GLN A 345 14.03 -18.58 1.24
N THR A 346 14.73 -19.71 1.36
CA THR A 346 16.19 -19.76 1.40
C THR A 346 16.82 -19.96 0.01
N SER A 347 15.99 -20.07 -1.04
CA SER A 347 16.44 -20.22 -2.43
C SER A 347 15.40 -19.64 -3.40
N VAL A 348 15.83 -19.14 -4.56
CA VAL A 348 14.94 -18.71 -5.65
C VAL A 348 14.35 -19.95 -6.34
N VAL A 349 13.03 -20.03 -6.42
CA VAL A 349 12.29 -21.17 -7.03
C VAL A 349 11.47 -20.78 -8.26
N LEU A 350 11.68 -19.58 -8.79
CA LEU A 350 10.97 -19.08 -9.98
C LEU A 350 11.49 -19.74 -11.26
N ASN A 351 10.60 -19.99 -12.23
CA ASN A 351 10.97 -20.49 -13.55
C ASN A 351 11.93 -19.52 -14.24
N GLN A 352 12.94 -20.02 -14.96
CA GLN A 352 13.89 -19.21 -15.73
C GLN A 352 13.22 -18.26 -16.73
N SER A 353 12.06 -18.63 -17.27
CA SER A 353 11.28 -17.77 -18.17
C SER A 353 10.41 -16.72 -17.45
N ASP A 354 10.40 -16.69 -16.11
CA ASP A 354 9.68 -15.67 -15.32
C ASP A 354 10.53 -14.40 -15.28
N TYR A 355 9.91 -13.25 -15.51
CA TYR A 355 10.58 -11.96 -15.45
C TYR A 355 11.33 -11.72 -14.14
N CYS A 356 10.85 -12.26 -13.03
CA CYS A 356 11.46 -12.12 -11.72
C CYS A 356 12.45 -13.24 -11.36
N HIS A 357 12.80 -14.12 -12.31
CA HIS A 357 13.87 -15.09 -12.09
C HIS A 357 15.21 -14.39 -11.85
N LEU A 358 15.88 -14.70 -10.73
CA LEU A 358 17.18 -14.15 -10.37
C LEU A 358 18.22 -15.26 -10.41
N THR A 359 19.28 -15.07 -11.22
CA THR A 359 20.23 -16.15 -11.57
C THR A 359 21.28 -16.42 -10.50
N LYS A 360 21.50 -15.49 -9.57
CA LYS A 360 22.49 -15.61 -8.50
C LYS A 360 21.89 -15.21 -7.15
N PRO A 361 22.26 -15.88 -6.04
CA PRO A 361 22.33 -15.21 -4.75
C PRO A 361 23.58 -14.32 -4.79
N VAL A 362 23.51 -13.18 -5.49
CA VAL A 362 24.60 -12.19 -5.43
C VAL A 362 24.62 -11.67 -3.99
N ASP A 363 25.51 -12.24 -3.19
CA ASP A 363 25.84 -11.81 -1.82
C ASP A 363 24.76 -12.00 -0.72
N GLY A 364 23.80 -12.91 -0.97
CA GLY A 364 22.74 -13.23 -0.02
C GLY A 364 21.56 -12.26 -0.06
N PHE A 365 20.37 -12.72 0.33
CA PHE A 365 19.11 -11.98 0.17
C PHE A 365 19.00 -10.69 0.99
N ASP A 366 19.91 -10.48 1.94
CA ASP A 366 19.94 -9.27 2.77
C ASP A 366 20.33 -8.00 2.01
N SER A 367 20.99 -8.14 0.84
CA SER A 367 21.35 -7.02 -0.03
C SER A 367 20.19 -6.56 -0.93
N TRP A 368 19.08 -7.30 -0.95
CA TRP A 368 17.93 -7.02 -1.81
C TRP A 368 17.01 -5.99 -1.15
N THR A 369 17.32 -4.71 -1.41
CA THR A 369 16.61 -3.56 -0.86
C THR A 369 15.91 -2.75 -1.94
N THR A 370 15.01 -1.85 -1.54
CA THR A 370 14.26 -0.94 -2.44
C THR A 370 15.16 -0.08 -3.34
N ASN A 371 16.36 0.27 -2.89
CA ASN A 371 17.29 1.16 -3.57
C ASN A 371 18.35 0.45 -4.46
N ASN A 372 18.30 -0.89 -4.58
CA ASN A 372 19.28 -1.66 -5.36
C ASN A 372 18.64 -2.28 -6.62
N PRO A 373 19.20 -2.06 -7.83
CA PRO A 373 18.77 -2.75 -9.03
C PRO A 373 19.31 -4.20 -9.03
N LEU A 374 18.41 -5.18 -9.12
CA LEU A 374 18.73 -6.60 -9.00
C LEU A 374 18.92 -7.22 -10.39
N GLU A 375 20.11 -7.10 -10.98
CA GLU A 375 20.38 -7.52 -12.36
C GLU A 375 19.48 -6.79 -13.39
N GLY A 376 19.17 -5.52 -13.12
CA GLY A 376 18.23 -4.73 -13.94
C GLY A 376 16.75 -5.09 -13.68
N LYS A 377 16.45 -5.85 -12.64
CA LYS A 377 15.10 -6.08 -12.10
C LYS A 377 14.93 -5.30 -10.80
N THR A 378 13.76 -5.40 -10.19
CA THR A 378 13.42 -4.54 -9.04
C THR A 378 13.18 -5.31 -7.77
N PHE A 379 13.14 -4.53 -6.69
CA PHE A 379 12.72 -4.95 -5.36
C PHE A 379 11.50 -5.88 -5.37
N TRP A 380 10.51 -5.61 -6.22
CA TRP A 380 9.29 -6.43 -6.31
C TRP A 380 9.55 -7.84 -6.82
N CYS A 381 10.54 -8.02 -7.70
CA CYS A 381 10.99 -9.34 -8.12
C CYS A 381 11.72 -10.08 -6.99
N ALA A 382 12.51 -9.37 -6.16
CA ALA A 382 13.06 -9.97 -4.95
C ALA A 382 11.97 -10.43 -3.99
N VAL A 383 10.95 -9.60 -3.74
CA VAL A 383 9.81 -9.99 -2.88
C VAL A 383 9.10 -11.23 -3.44
N ARG A 384 8.83 -11.27 -4.75
CA ARG A 384 8.23 -12.46 -5.42
C ARG A 384 9.11 -13.70 -5.29
N ALA A 385 10.42 -13.56 -5.50
CA ALA A 385 11.38 -14.65 -5.43
C ALA A 385 11.54 -15.22 -4.00
N LEU A 386 11.46 -14.36 -2.98
CA LEU A 386 11.65 -14.74 -1.58
C LEU A 386 10.37 -15.16 -0.86
N TYR A 387 9.19 -14.85 -1.39
CA TYR A 387 7.96 -15.12 -0.67
C TYR A 387 7.65 -16.61 -0.57
N LYS A 388 7.31 -17.06 0.65
CA LYS A 388 6.72 -18.36 0.93
C LYS A 388 5.42 -18.15 1.71
N ALA A 389 4.33 -18.75 1.24
CA ALA A 389 3.08 -18.75 2.00
C ALA A 389 3.27 -19.52 3.31
N LYS A 390 2.80 -18.94 4.43
CA LYS A 390 2.77 -19.65 5.71
C LYS A 390 1.88 -20.89 5.60
N PRO A 391 2.27 -22.03 6.17
CA PRO A 391 1.39 -23.19 6.25
C PRO A 391 0.08 -22.76 6.90
N THR A 392 -1.04 -22.93 6.20
CA THR A 392 -2.34 -22.84 6.85
C THR A 392 -2.44 -24.07 7.74
N GLY A 393 -2.37 -23.87 9.07
CA GLY A 393 -2.61 -24.95 10.02
C GLY A 393 -3.93 -25.63 9.66
N LYS A 394 -3.86 -26.93 9.35
CA LYS A 394 -5.03 -27.76 9.06
C LYS A 394 -5.81 -28.03 10.33
#